data_AF-A0A1I3ZJS5-F1
#
_entry.id   AF-A0A1I3ZJS5-F1
#
_cell.length_a   1.000
_cell.length_b   1.000
_cell.length_c   1.000
_cell.angle_alpha   90.00
_cell.angle_beta   90.00
_cell.angle_gamma   90.00
#
_symmetry.space_group_name_H-M   'P 1'
#
loop_
_entity.id
_entity.type
_entity.pdbx_description
1 polymer ?
#
loop_
_entity_poly.entity_id
_entity_poly.type
_entity_poly.pdbx_seq_one_letter_code
_entity_poly.pdbx_strand_id
1 'polypeptide(L)'
;MKKYLLFLPIALYFYILHTLTIILDSDMQSLGIAVGIILTLFTAVTYIIGLIRLIISPDYDEKTAVKISMLVKIPQIYPILVLFGGGMLMLCFPMGFLFTIVTWIIIGFTHFATSITEAVACYKMWRAHRISLIKTIIFGALSFVPLIDYVVLVVIFIKSISKSASVSAG
;
A
#
# COMPACT_ATOMS: atom_id res chain seq x y z
N MET A 1 -4.87 7.95 19.37
CA MET A 1 -3.97 7.97 18.18
C MET A 1 -4.80 8.11 16.91
N LYS A 2 -4.33 8.89 15.93
CA LYS A 2 -4.94 8.92 14.58
C LYS A 2 -4.92 7.48 14.01
N LYS A 3 -6.11 6.90 13.76
CA LYS A 3 -6.34 5.46 13.49
C LYS A 3 -5.51 4.89 12.32
N TYR A 4 -5.08 5.75 11.40
CA TYR A 4 -4.31 5.42 10.20
C TYR A 4 -2.78 5.38 10.41
N LEU A 5 -2.25 5.81 11.56
CA LEU A 5 -0.80 5.86 11.81
C LEU A 5 -0.11 4.49 11.82
N LEU A 6 -0.85 3.42 12.14
CA LEU A 6 -0.34 2.04 12.08
C LEU A 6 0.06 1.61 10.66
N PHE A 7 -0.49 2.29 9.64
CA PHE A 7 -0.22 2.03 8.23
C PHE A 7 0.83 2.99 7.64
N LEU A 8 1.34 3.94 8.44
CA LEU A 8 2.35 4.88 7.99
C LEU A 8 3.69 4.20 7.62
N PRO A 9 4.18 3.20 8.37
CA PRO A 9 5.43 2.51 8.01
C PRO A 9 5.36 1.85 6.63
N ILE A 10 4.25 1.19 6.29
CA ILE A 10 4.08 0.56 4.96
C ILE A 10 3.90 1.60 3.84
N ALA A 11 3.27 2.74 4.12
CA ALA A 11 3.15 3.84 3.17
C ALA A 11 4.50 4.47 2.84
N LEU A 12 5.38 4.60 3.84
CA LEU A 12 6.69 5.24 3.70
C LEU A 12 7.83 4.25 3.39
N TYR A 13 7.57 2.95 3.44
CA TYR A 13 8.60 1.90 3.36
C TYR A 13 9.57 2.11 2.20
N PHE A 14 9.06 2.34 0.99
CA PHE A 14 9.89 2.58 -0.19
C PHE A 14 10.70 3.87 -0.13
N TYR A 15 10.14 4.95 0.42
CA TYR A 15 10.86 6.22 0.55
C TYR A 15 11.99 6.11 1.58
N ILE A 16 11.74 5.42 2.69
CA ILE A 16 12.74 5.19 3.73
C ILE A 16 13.83 4.27 3.18
N LEU A 17 13.47 3.18 2.50
CA LEU A 17 14.42 2.27 1.87
C LEU A 17 15.30 2.99 0.85
N HIS A 18 14.69 3.81 -0.02
CA HIS A 18 15.40 4.58 -1.04
C HIS A 18 16.36 5.62 -0.41
N THR A 19 15.90 6.34 0.61
CA THR A 19 16.74 7.30 1.34
C THR A 19 17.90 6.60 2.05
N LEU A 20 17.65 5.42 2.64
CA LEU A 20 18.69 4.59 3.26
C LEU A 20 19.75 4.17 2.24
N THR A 21 19.34 3.73 1.05
CA THR A 21 20.28 3.33 -0.01
C THR A 21 21.13 4.48 -0.55
N ILE A 22 20.65 5.72 -0.44
CA ILE A 22 21.41 6.92 -0.86
C ILE A 22 22.39 7.36 0.24
N ILE A 23 21.97 7.30 1.51
CA ILE A 23 22.78 7.77 2.65
C ILE A 23 23.88 6.78 3.02
N LEU A 24 23.59 5.48 2.92
CA LEU A 24 24.54 4.43 3.23
C LEU A 24 25.34 4.10 1.97
N ASP A 25 26.37 4.91 1.74
CA ASP A 25 27.39 4.66 0.73
C ASP A 25 28.10 3.32 0.99
N SER A 26 28.80 2.78 -0.02
CA SER A 26 29.29 1.39 -0.08
C SER A 26 30.12 0.91 1.11
N ASP A 27 30.73 1.83 1.88
CA ASP A 27 31.59 1.53 3.02
C ASP A 27 30.82 1.11 4.30
N MET A 28 29.51 1.35 4.39
CA MET A 28 28.67 0.95 5.53
C MET A 28 27.63 -0.12 5.20
N GLN A 29 27.90 -0.98 4.22
CA GLN A 29 26.95 -2.01 3.74
C GLN A 29 26.37 -2.88 4.86
N SER A 30 27.17 -3.35 5.82
CA SER A 30 26.68 -4.23 6.89
C SER A 30 25.67 -3.54 7.82
N LEU A 31 25.92 -2.27 8.15
CA LEU A 31 24.99 -1.45 8.92
C LEU A 31 23.72 -1.16 8.10
N GLY A 32 23.86 -0.89 6.81
CA GLY A 32 22.72 -0.66 5.93
C GLY A 32 21.81 -1.87 5.78
N ILE A 33 22.39 -3.08 5.67
CA ILE A 33 21.65 -4.34 5.65
C ILE A 33 20.91 -4.55 6.98
N ALA A 34 21.57 -4.33 8.13
CA ALA A 34 20.96 -4.50 9.45
C ALA A 34 19.77 -3.54 9.65
N VAL A 35 19.94 -2.26 9.30
CA VAL A 35 18.85 -1.26 9.39
C VAL A 35 17.71 -1.61 8.43
N GLY A 36 18.02 -2.07 7.21
CA GLY A 36 17.03 -2.55 6.25
C GLY A 36 16.19 -3.71 6.79
N ILE A 37 16.83 -4.70 7.43
CA ILE A 37 16.13 -5.84 8.04
C ILE A 37 15.21 -5.37 9.18
N ILE A 38 15.71 -4.53 10.08
CA ILE A 38 14.93 -4.00 11.21
C ILE A 38 13.70 -3.24 10.69
N LEU A 39 13.88 -2.36 9.70
CA LEU A 39 12.80 -1.58 9.10
C LEU A 39 11.75 -2.49 8.42
N THR A 40 12.20 -3.53 7.73
CA THR A 40 11.33 -4.52 7.08
C THR A 40 10.48 -5.25 8.11
N LEU A 41 11.10 -5.76 9.18
CA LEU A 41 10.40 -6.44 10.27
C LEU A 41 9.41 -5.51 10.96
N PHE A 42 9.82 -4.28 11.26
CA PHE A 42 8.94 -3.27 11.86
C PHE A 42 7.72 -2.97 10.97
N THR A 43 7.94 -2.83 9.66
CA THR A 43 6.88 -2.59 8.67
C THR A 43 5.93 -3.78 8.60
N ALA A 44 6.44 -5.01 8.55
CA ALA A 44 5.63 -6.22 8.52
C ALA A 44 4.77 -6.37 9.78
N VAL A 45 5.36 -6.17 10.97
CA VAL A 45 4.65 -6.27 12.26
C VAL A 45 3.55 -5.21 12.37
N THR A 46 3.88 -3.95 12.08
CA THR A 46 2.89 -2.85 12.14
C THR A 46 1.77 -3.02 11.12
N TYR A 47 2.10 -3.52 9.92
CA TYR A 47 1.12 -3.86 8.90
C TYR A 47 0.16 -4.98 9.35
N ILE A 48 0.67 -6.10 9.88
CA ILE A 48 -0.18 -7.20 10.37
C ILE A 48 -1.11 -6.72 11.49
N ILE A 49 -0.58 -6.00 12.48
CA ILE A 49 -1.37 -5.44 13.58
C ILE A 49 -2.43 -4.47 13.04
N GLY A 50 -2.04 -3.60 12.11
CA GLY A 50 -2.92 -2.65 11.44
C GLY A 50 -4.05 -3.37 10.69
N LEU A 51 -3.73 -4.38 9.91
CA LEU A 51 -4.69 -5.16 9.11
C LEU A 51 -5.70 -5.89 10.00
N ILE A 52 -5.23 -6.57 11.05
CA ILE A 52 -6.11 -7.24 12.03
C ILE A 52 -7.07 -6.23 12.65
N ARG A 53 -6.55 -5.08 13.10
CA ARG A 53 -7.40 -4.01 13.64
C ARG A 53 -8.37 -3.46 12.62
N LEU A 54 -7.95 -3.25 11.38
CA LEU A 54 -8.79 -2.76 10.30
C LEU A 54 -9.96 -3.72 10.06
N ILE A 55 -9.72 -5.03 10.02
CA ILE A 55 -10.77 -6.03 9.77
C ILE A 55 -11.72 -6.13 10.97
N ILE A 56 -11.19 -6.31 12.18
CA ILE A 56 -11.97 -6.73 13.36
C ILE A 56 -12.61 -5.53 14.08
N SER A 57 -11.90 -4.40 14.21
CA SER A 57 -12.39 -3.32 15.06
C SER A 57 -13.53 -2.55 14.38
N PRO A 58 -14.66 -2.32 15.09
CA PRO A 58 -15.76 -1.50 14.61
C PRO A 58 -15.38 -0.03 14.51
N ASP A 59 -14.30 0.40 15.18
CA ASP A 59 -13.82 1.79 15.15
C ASP A 59 -13.30 2.21 13.77
N TYR A 60 -12.96 1.24 12.92
CA TYR A 60 -12.54 1.47 11.54
C TYR A 60 -13.77 1.36 10.63
N ASP A 61 -14.46 2.48 10.46
CA ASP A 61 -15.59 2.62 9.54
C ASP A 61 -15.16 2.53 8.07
N GLU A 62 -16.12 2.52 7.15
CA GLU A 62 -15.84 2.44 5.71
C GLU A 62 -14.99 3.61 5.22
N LYS A 63 -15.19 4.80 5.79
CA LYS A 63 -14.43 6.01 5.43
C LYS A 63 -12.99 5.93 5.88
N THR A 64 -12.75 5.45 7.11
CA THR A 64 -11.40 5.26 7.63
C THR A 64 -10.66 4.17 6.85
N ALA A 65 -11.34 3.07 6.50
CA ALA A 65 -10.74 2.01 5.69
C ALA A 65 -10.32 2.51 4.30
N VAL A 66 -11.19 3.26 3.63
CA VAL A 66 -10.88 3.90 2.33
C VAL A 66 -9.70 4.88 2.46
N LYS A 67 -9.68 5.73 3.50
CA LYS A 67 -8.55 6.64 3.75
C LYS A 67 -7.22 5.91 4.00
N ILE A 68 -7.26 4.82 4.78
CA ILE A 68 -6.08 3.98 5.03
C ILE A 68 -5.58 3.38 3.71
N SER A 69 -6.49 2.85 2.90
CA SER A 69 -6.20 2.31 1.58
C SER A 69 -5.49 3.34 0.69
N MET A 70 -5.99 4.58 0.64
CA MET A 70 -5.32 5.67 -0.07
C MET A 70 -3.96 6.01 0.51
N LEU A 71 -3.84 6.07 1.84
CA LEU A 71 -2.60 6.39 2.52
C LEU A 71 -1.49 5.40 2.19
N VAL A 72 -1.81 4.11 2.07
CA VAL A 72 -0.80 3.10 1.77
C VAL A 72 -0.51 2.97 0.28
N LYS A 73 -1.50 3.21 -0.58
CA LYS A 73 -1.40 2.94 -2.02
C LYS A 73 -0.85 4.13 -2.82
N ILE A 74 -1.31 5.35 -2.56
CA ILE A 74 -0.88 6.54 -3.32
C ILE A 74 0.64 6.76 -3.25
N PRO A 75 1.29 6.68 -2.07
CA PRO A 75 2.72 6.86 -1.99
C PRO A 75 3.51 5.81 -2.78
N GLN A 76 2.92 4.66 -3.13
CA GLN A 76 3.58 3.60 -3.88
C GLN A 76 3.68 3.88 -5.38
N ILE A 77 2.91 4.83 -5.92
CA ILE A 77 2.95 5.18 -7.35
C ILE A 77 4.37 5.59 -7.77
N TYR A 78 4.97 6.51 -7.03
CA TYR A 78 6.30 7.03 -7.33
C TYR A 78 7.39 5.94 -7.31
N PRO A 79 7.58 5.15 -6.23
CA PRO A 79 8.57 4.10 -6.22
C PRO A 79 8.28 3.01 -7.26
N ILE A 80 7.02 2.69 -7.56
CA ILE A 80 6.71 1.77 -8.68
C ILE A 80 7.21 2.34 -10.01
N LEU A 81 6.95 3.61 -10.31
CA LEU A 81 7.42 4.24 -11.54
C LEU A 81 8.96 4.32 -11.62
N VAL A 82 9.61 4.74 -10.53
CA VAL A 82 11.07 4.86 -10.45
C VAL A 82 11.73 3.49 -10.56
N LEU A 83 11.22 2.46 -9.87
CA LEU A 83 11.81 1.13 -9.90
C LEU A 83 11.47 0.37 -11.18
N PHE A 84 10.33 0.63 -11.81
CA PHE A 84 10.01 0.08 -13.14
C PHE A 84 10.95 0.66 -14.21
N GLY A 85 11.10 1.99 -14.25
CA GLY A 85 12.02 2.65 -15.19
C GLY A 85 13.49 2.36 -14.90
N GLY A 86 13.89 2.45 -13.64
CA GLY A 86 15.25 2.17 -13.19
C GLY A 86 15.64 0.69 -13.30
N GLY A 87 14.70 -0.22 -13.03
CA GLY A 87 14.89 -1.67 -13.22
C GLY A 87 15.14 -2.03 -14.68
N MET A 88 14.42 -1.41 -15.62
CA MET A 88 14.67 -1.61 -17.06
C MET A 88 16.06 -1.14 -17.49
N LEU A 89 16.57 -0.04 -16.92
CA LEU A 89 17.94 0.44 -17.16
C LEU A 89 19.00 -0.47 -16.52
N MET A 90 18.71 -1.01 -15.33
CA MET A 90 19.62 -1.93 -14.61
C MET A 90 19.81 -3.25 -15.34
N LEU A 91 18.83 -3.73 -16.11
CA LEU A 91 18.97 -4.93 -16.95
C LEU A 91 20.08 -4.82 -18.01
N CYS A 92 20.56 -3.62 -18.32
CA CYS A 92 21.70 -3.42 -19.21
C CYS A 92 23.06 -3.72 -18.54
N PHE A 93 23.11 -3.97 -17.23
CA PHE A 93 24.35 -4.22 -16.48
C PHE A 93 24.43 -5.65 -15.91
N PRO A 94 25.62 -6.29 -15.86
CA PRO A 94 25.78 -7.71 -15.47
C PRO A 94 25.28 -8.04 -14.05
N MET A 95 25.55 -7.16 -13.09
CA MET A 95 25.07 -7.28 -11.70
C MET A 95 23.63 -6.78 -11.52
N GLY A 96 23.10 -6.06 -12.52
CA GLY A 96 21.78 -5.45 -12.47
C GLY A 96 20.64 -6.46 -12.54
N PHE A 97 20.84 -7.65 -13.12
CA PHE A 97 19.82 -8.71 -13.20
C PHE A 97 19.38 -9.20 -11.81
N LEU A 98 20.33 -9.53 -10.93
CA LEU A 98 20.06 -9.97 -9.55
C LEU A 98 19.38 -8.86 -8.74
N PHE A 99 19.88 -7.63 -8.85
CA PHE A 99 19.29 -6.48 -8.16
C PHE A 99 17.86 -6.19 -8.62
N THR A 100 17.61 -6.39 -9.92
CA THR A 100 16.29 -6.24 -10.54
C THR A 100 15.32 -7.29 -9.99
N ILE A 101 15.70 -8.57 -9.91
CA ILE A 101 14.85 -9.63 -9.35
C ILE A 101 14.45 -9.32 -7.90
N VAL A 102 15.41 -8.98 -7.04
CA VAL A 102 15.14 -8.67 -5.63
C VAL A 102 14.18 -7.48 -5.51
N THR A 103 14.42 -6.43 -6.30
CA THR A 103 13.57 -5.24 -6.34
C THR A 103 12.13 -5.58 -6.74
N TRP A 104 11.96 -6.39 -7.79
CA TRP A 104 10.63 -6.84 -8.24
C TRP A 104 9.89 -7.68 -7.21
N ILE A 105 10.59 -8.53 -6.46
CA ILE A 105 9.99 -9.31 -5.37
C ILE A 105 9.46 -8.36 -4.27
N ILE A 106 10.25 -7.36 -3.87
CA ILE A 106 9.84 -6.37 -2.86
C ILE A 106 8.62 -5.59 -3.35
N ILE A 107 8.62 -5.10 -4.60
CA ILE A 107 7.48 -4.41 -5.20
C ILE A 107 6.25 -5.29 -5.23
N GLY A 108 6.37 -6.54 -5.69
CA GLY A 108 5.27 -7.49 -5.76
C GLY A 108 4.65 -7.74 -4.38
N PHE A 109 5.48 -7.94 -3.35
CA PHE A 109 5.01 -8.15 -1.99
C PHE A 109 4.32 -6.91 -1.42
N THR A 110 4.93 -5.74 -1.58
CA THR A 110 4.36 -4.49 -1.05
C THR A 110 3.07 -4.10 -1.76
N HIS A 111 3.00 -4.29 -3.08
CA HIS A 111 1.76 -4.13 -3.86
C HIS A 111 0.67 -5.09 -3.37
N PHE A 112 1.00 -6.38 -3.21
CA PHE A 112 0.05 -7.37 -2.70
C PHE A 112 -0.48 -6.99 -1.32
N ALA A 113 0.39 -6.54 -0.41
CA ALA A 113 0.00 -6.08 0.91
C ALA A 113 -0.96 -4.88 0.84
N THR A 114 -0.69 -3.87 0.01
CA THR A 114 -1.60 -2.73 -0.08
C THR A 114 -2.90 -3.05 -0.80
N SER A 115 -2.92 -3.97 -1.76
CA SER A 115 -4.14 -4.50 -2.37
C SER A 115 -5.07 -5.17 -1.36
N ILE A 116 -4.55 -5.81 -0.32
CA ILE A 116 -5.39 -6.35 0.77
C ILE A 116 -6.14 -5.23 1.48
N THR A 117 -5.49 -4.08 1.73
CA THR A 117 -6.17 -2.94 2.39
C THR A 117 -7.31 -2.37 1.54
N GLU A 118 -7.16 -2.37 0.21
CA GLU A 118 -8.22 -2.00 -0.75
C GLU A 118 -9.38 -3.01 -0.72
N ALA A 119 -9.07 -4.30 -0.72
CA ALA A 119 -10.08 -5.35 -0.63
C ALA A 119 -10.87 -5.25 0.70
N VAL A 120 -10.19 -4.97 1.81
CA VAL A 120 -10.83 -4.74 3.11
C VAL A 120 -11.68 -3.47 3.11
N ALA A 121 -11.22 -2.40 2.45
CA ALA A 121 -12.03 -1.18 2.27
C ALA A 121 -13.31 -1.48 1.47
N CYS A 122 -13.21 -2.25 0.39
CA CYS A 122 -14.38 -2.72 -0.37
C CYS A 122 -15.33 -3.53 0.51
N TYR A 123 -14.81 -4.50 1.27
CA TYR A 123 -15.60 -5.31 2.20
C TYR A 123 -16.37 -4.45 3.22
N LYS A 124 -15.72 -3.43 3.80
CA LYS A 124 -16.39 -2.53 4.75
C LYS A 124 -17.43 -1.65 4.06
N MET A 125 -17.18 -1.19 2.84
CA MET A 125 -18.19 -0.46 2.06
C MET A 125 -19.42 -1.33 1.75
N TRP A 126 -19.25 -2.63 1.53
CA TRP A 126 -20.37 -3.56 1.40
C TRP A 126 -21.15 -3.72 2.69
N ARG A 127 -20.46 -3.93 3.83
CA ARG A 127 -21.09 -4.03 5.15
C ARG A 127 -21.85 -2.76 5.53
N ALA A 128 -21.39 -1.60 5.07
CA ALA A 128 -22.08 -0.31 5.20
C ALA A 128 -23.15 -0.06 4.11
N HIS A 129 -23.51 -1.07 3.31
CA HIS A 129 -24.48 -1.01 2.23
C HIS A 129 -24.21 0.12 1.20
N ARG A 130 -22.94 0.49 1.00
CA ARG A 130 -22.52 1.51 0.03
C ARG A 130 -22.30 0.94 -1.36
N ILE A 131 -21.97 -0.34 -1.45
CA ILE A 131 -21.77 -1.09 -2.70
C ILE A 131 -22.42 -2.47 -2.59
N SER A 132 -22.82 -3.03 -3.73
CA SER A 132 -23.38 -4.39 -3.78
C SER A 132 -22.28 -5.44 -3.60
N LEU A 133 -22.67 -6.64 -3.15
CA LEU A 133 -21.75 -7.77 -2.97
C LEU A 133 -20.98 -8.08 -4.27
N ILE A 134 -21.67 -8.10 -5.41
CA ILE A 134 -21.05 -8.35 -6.72
C ILE A 134 -19.96 -7.31 -7.03
N LYS A 135 -20.24 -6.01 -6.84
CA LYS A 135 -19.25 -4.95 -7.04
C LYS A 135 -18.07 -5.06 -6.08
N THR A 136 -18.31 -5.55 -4.88
CA THR A 136 -17.27 -5.76 -3.87
C THR A 136 -16.30 -6.86 -4.27
N ILE A 137 -16.82 -7.98 -4.79
CA ILE A 137 -16.00 -9.08 -5.30
C ILE A 137 -15.19 -8.62 -6.51
N ILE A 138 -15.83 -7.93 -7.46
CA ILE A 138 -15.14 -7.42 -8.65
C ILE A 138 -14.05 -6.42 -8.26
N PHE A 139 -14.37 -5.41 -7.46
CA PHE A 139 -13.39 -4.41 -7.03
C PHE A 139 -12.28 -5.01 -6.15
N GLY A 140 -12.62 -5.97 -5.28
CA GLY A 140 -11.64 -6.68 -4.47
C GLY A 140 -10.73 -7.60 -5.29
N ALA A 141 -11.18 -8.14 -6.43
CA ALA A 141 -10.30 -8.87 -7.34
C ALA A 141 -9.43 -7.90 -8.16
N LEU A 142 -10.04 -6.83 -8.68
CA LEU A 142 -9.35 -5.82 -9.47
C LEU A 142 -8.30 -5.03 -8.67
N SER A 143 -8.41 -4.94 -7.34
CA SER A 143 -7.38 -4.32 -6.49
C SER A 143 -6.05 -5.07 -6.51
N PHE A 144 -6.00 -6.32 -6.99
CA PHE A 144 -4.76 -7.08 -7.16
C PHE A 144 -4.14 -6.94 -8.56
N VAL A 145 -4.84 -6.31 -9.50
CA VAL A 145 -4.32 -6.08 -10.85
C VAL A 145 -3.60 -4.73 -10.87
N PRO A 146 -2.28 -4.71 -11.12
CA PRO A 146 -1.52 -3.45 -11.17
C PRO A 146 -2.15 -2.47 -12.16
N LEU A 147 -2.09 -1.17 -11.85
CA LEU A 147 -2.69 -0.06 -12.61
C LEU A 147 -4.22 0.03 -12.50
N ILE A 148 -4.93 -1.10 -12.56
CA ILE A 148 -6.40 -1.12 -12.43
C ILE A 148 -6.83 -0.87 -10.98
N ASP A 149 -6.04 -1.34 -10.03
CA ASP A 149 -6.20 -1.09 -8.60
C ASP A 149 -6.36 0.40 -8.25
N TYR A 150 -5.59 1.30 -8.89
CA TYR A 150 -5.75 2.74 -8.69
C TYR A 150 -7.10 3.27 -9.18
N VAL A 151 -7.65 2.71 -10.27
CA VAL A 151 -9.00 3.06 -10.74
C VAL A 151 -10.04 2.61 -9.72
N VAL A 152 -9.89 1.40 -9.17
CA VAL A 152 -10.76 0.90 -8.10
C VAL A 152 -10.71 1.84 -6.89
N LEU A 153 -9.51 2.22 -6.45
CA LEU A 153 -9.28 3.11 -5.32
C LEU A 153 -9.99 4.46 -5.49
N VAL A 154 -9.91 5.06 -6.68
CA VAL A 154 -10.60 6.32 -7.00
C VAL A 154 -12.12 6.14 -6.97
N VAL A 155 -12.64 5.04 -7.54
CA VAL A 155 -14.07 4.77 -7.54
C VAL A 155 -14.63 4.60 -6.13
N ILE A 156 -13.94 3.84 -5.26
CA ILE A 156 -14.37 3.65 -3.87
C ILE A 156 -14.25 4.95 -3.06
N PHE A 157 -13.24 5.79 -3.34
CA PHE A 157 -13.10 7.10 -2.72
C PHE A 157 -14.26 8.05 -3.03
N ILE A 158 -14.57 8.22 -4.33
CA ILE A 158 -15.65 9.11 -4.78
C ILE A 158 -16.98 8.68 -4.14
N LYS A 159 -17.25 7.37 -4.10
CA LYS A 159 -18.45 6.82 -3.46
C LYS A 159 -18.50 7.06 -1.95
N SER A 160 -17.35 7.04 -1.28
CA SER A 160 -17.24 7.34 0.14
C SER A 160 -17.59 8.80 0.46
N ILE A 161 -17.21 9.73 -0.43
CA ILE A 161 -17.47 11.17 -0.27
C ILE A 161 -18.90 11.56 -0.68
N SER A 162 -19.38 11.09 -1.83
CA SER A 162 -20.67 11.51 -2.42
C SER A 162 -21.86 11.39 -1.47
N LYS A 163 -21.92 10.34 -0.64
CA LYS A 163 -23.00 10.13 0.33
C LYS A 163 -22.78 10.83 1.67
N SER A 164 -21.60 11.40 1.91
CA SER A 164 -21.36 12.29 3.05
C SER A 164 -22.00 13.66 2.81
N ALA A 165 -21.97 14.14 1.56
CA ALA A 165 -22.59 15.41 1.16
C ALA A 165 -24.13 15.38 1.21
N SER A 166 -24.75 14.22 0.97
CA SER A 166 -26.21 14.08 1.03
C SER A 166 -26.78 13.99 2.45
N VAL A 167 -25.94 13.73 3.47
CA VAL A 167 -26.36 13.65 4.89
C VAL A 167 -26.14 14.97 5.62
N SER A 168 -25.28 15.86 5.12
CA SER A 168 -25.08 17.21 5.68
C SER A 168 -26.02 18.27 5.10
N ALA A 169 -26.85 17.91 4.13
CA ALA A 169 -27.74 18.82 3.40
C ALA A 169 -29.24 18.62 3.75
N GLY A 170 -29.55 17.79 4.74
CA GLY A 170 -30.90 17.58 5.29
C GLY A 170 -30.85 17.64 6.80
#